data_AF-A0A0J7JW08-F1
#
_entry.id   AF-A0A0J7JW08-F1
#
_cell.length_a   1.000
_cell.length_b   1.000
_cell.length_c   1.000
_cell.angle_alpha   90.00
_cell.angle_beta   90.00
_cell.angle_gamma   90.00
#
_symmetry.space_group_name_H-M   'P 1'
#
loop_
_entity.id
_entity.type
_entity.pdbx_description
1 polymer ?
#
loop_
_entity_poly.entity_id
_entity_poly.type
_entity_poly.pdbx_seq_one_letter_code
_entity_poly.pdbx_strand_id
1 'polypeptide(L)'
;MDLKTAVSKLEGGENWVKWKKQVTLFLRHYNVMGVVNGLKTAPPALTSDASEAQRTEYERKLAEYKKDDSFAQLIIFGTLKALAQC
;
A
#
# COMPACT_ATOMS: atom_id res chain seq x y z
N MET A 1 -10.85 12.53 -1.62
CA MET A 1 -9.83 13.60 -1.59
C MET A 1 -8.76 13.22 -2.60
N ASP A 2 -8.24 14.16 -3.38
CA ASP A 2 -7.08 13.89 -4.24
C ASP A 2 -5.81 13.84 -3.38
N LEU A 3 -5.03 12.79 -3.55
CA LEU A 3 -3.84 12.50 -2.75
C LEU A 3 -2.75 13.56 -2.95
N LYS A 4 -2.65 14.09 -4.18
CA LYS A 4 -1.61 15.06 -4.56
C LYS A 4 -1.82 16.44 -3.94
N THR A 5 -3.06 16.78 -3.58
CA THR A 5 -3.40 18.10 -3.01
C THR A 5 -3.35 18.13 -1.49
N ALA A 6 -3.32 16.97 -0.81
CA ALA A 6 -3.47 16.90 0.65
C ALA A 6 -2.20 16.51 1.43
N VAL A 7 -1.22 15.85 0.79
CA VAL A 7 0.02 15.41 1.45
C VAL A 7 1.20 16.23 0.94
N SER A 8 1.89 16.93 1.84
CA SER A 8 3.13 17.62 1.50
C SER A 8 4.20 16.60 1.11
N LYS A 9 5.06 16.91 0.15
CA LYS A 9 6.16 16.02 -0.22
C LYS A 9 7.13 15.83 0.96
N LEU A 10 7.68 14.63 1.14
CA LEU A 10 8.73 14.42 2.15
C LEU A 10 10.01 15.13 1.72
N GLU A 11 10.49 16.08 2.54
CA GLU A 11 11.66 16.93 2.24
C GLU A 11 12.87 16.58 3.11
N GLY A 12 12.83 15.47 3.84
CA GLY A 12 13.87 15.02 4.76
C GLY A 12 13.36 14.96 6.19
N GLY A 13 14.26 15.12 7.17
CA GLY A 13 13.92 15.01 8.59
C GLY A 13 12.98 16.11 9.09
N GLU A 14 13.04 17.29 8.50
CA GLU A 14 12.33 18.50 8.97
C GLU A 14 10.81 18.33 8.98
N ASN A 15 10.25 17.69 7.96
CA ASN A 15 8.81 17.49 7.83
C ASN A 15 8.37 16.03 8.02
N TRP A 16 9.28 15.14 8.43
CA TRP A 16 9.02 13.70 8.60
C TRP A 16 7.79 13.40 9.45
N VAL A 17 7.68 14.02 10.64
CA VAL A 17 6.57 13.75 11.56
C VAL A 17 5.22 14.16 10.95
N LYS A 18 5.18 15.29 10.24
CA LYS A 18 3.97 15.78 9.56
C LYS A 18 3.61 14.86 8.39
N TRP A 19 4.58 14.55 7.53
CA TRP A 19 4.42 13.64 6.39
C TRP A 19 3.89 12.28 6.83
N LYS A 20 4.53 11.68 7.85
CA LYS A 20 4.13 10.38 8.40
C LYS A 20 2.68 10.37 8.87
N LYS A 21 2.24 11.42 9.58
CA LYS A 21 0.84 11.55 10.02
C LYS A 21 -0.12 11.67 8.84
N GLN A 22 0.19 12.50 7.85
CA GLN A 22 -0.63 12.66 6.65
C GLN A 22 -0.75 11.35 5.86
N VAL A 23 0.38 10.70 5.55
CA VAL A 23 0.38 9.40 4.85
C VAL A 23 -0.37 8.34 5.64
N THR A 24 -0.19 8.26 6.96
CA THR A 24 -0.92 7.30 7.81
C THR A 24 -2.42 7.52 7.74
N LEU A 25 -2.89 8.78 7.76
CA LEU A 25 -4.32 9.09 7.61
C LEU A 25 -4.86 8.63 6.25
N PHE A 26 -4.10 8.84 5.19
CA PHE A 26 -4.46 8.40 3.84
C PHE A 26 -4.52 6.87 3.72
N LEU A 27 -3.51 6.16 4.22
CA LEU A 27 -3.47 4.70 4.25
C LEU A 27 -4.67 4.12 5.02
N ARG A 28 -5.08 4.77 6.13
CA ARG A 28 -6.27 4.39 6.91
C ARG A 28 -7.57 4.69 6.19
N HIS A 29 -7.69 5.88 5.58
CA HIS A 29 -8.89 6.27 4.83
C HIS A 29 -9.21 5.30 3.70
N TYR A 30 -8.18 4.83 3.01
CA TYR A 30 -8.30 3.84 1.93
C TYR A 30 -8.24 2.38 2.41
N ASN A 31 -8.17 2.15 3.72
CA ASN A 31 -8.12 0.82 4.33
C ASN A 31 -6.95 -0.08 3.84
N VAL A 32 -5.83 0.51 3.44
CA VAL A 32 -4.63 -0.20 2.97
C VAL A 32 -3.48 -0.20 3.98
N MET A 33 -3.68 0.40 5.16
CA MET A 33 -2.69 0.41 6.25
C MET A 33 -2.28 -1.00 6.69
N GLY A 34 -3.19 -1.98 6.58
CA GLY A 34 -2.92 -3.38 6.91
C GLY A 34 -1.78 -3.99 6.07
N VAL A 35 -1.62 -3.56 4.82
CA VAL A 35 -0.52 -4.04 3.98
C VAL A 35 0.81 -3.47 4.48
N VAL A 36 0.84 -2.18 4.82
CA VAL A 36 2.07 -1.48 5.24
C VAL A 36 2.62 -2.00 6.58
N ASN A 37 1.75 -2.38 7.50
CA ASN A 37 2.17 -2.92 8.81
C ASN A 37 2.22 -4.45 8.87
N GLY A 38 2.01 -5.14 7.74
CA GLY A 38 2.06 -6.59 7.66
C GLY A 38 0.86 -7.33 8.27
N LEU A 39 -0.21 -6.64 8.70
CA LEU A 39 -1.44 -7.30 9.17
C LEU A 39 -2.26 -7.92 8.03
N LYS A 40 -2.12 -7.41 6.81
CA LYS A 40 -2.66 -7.98 5.57
C LYS A 40 -1.50 -8.41 4.69
N THR A 41 -1.35 -9.71 4.46
CA THR A 41 -0.30 -10.30 3.63
C THR A 41 -0.90 -10.98 2.41
N ALA A 42 -0.04 -11.31 1.44
CA ALA A 42 -0.44 -12.16 0.32
C ALA A 42 -1.00 -13.50 0.85
N PRO A 43 -2.01 -14.08 0.18
CA PRO A 43 -2.48 -15.41 0.53
C PRO A 43 -1.34 -16.44 0.39
N PRO A 44 -1.32 -17.47 1.26
CA PRO A 44 -0.29 -18.51 1.17
C PRO A 44 -0.40 -19.27 -0.15
N ALA A 45 0.74 -19.72 -0.66
CA ALA A 45 0.79 -20.52 -1.88
C ALA A 45 -0.08 -21.78 -1.72
N LEU A 46 -0.80 -22.12 -2.79
CA LEU A 46 -1.59 -23.35 -2.83
C LEU A 46 -0.69 -24.58 -2.98
N THR A 47 -1.14 -25.69 -2.42
CA THR A 47 -0.57 -27.02 -2.65
C THR A 47 -0.95 -27.54 -4.03
N SER A 48 -0.21 -28.52 -4.54
CA SER A 48 -0.43 -29.09 -5.88
C SER A 48 -1.82 -29.75 -6.05
N ASP A 49 -2.39 -30.25 -4.97
CA ASP A 49 -3.68 -30.93 -4.88
C ASP A 49 -4.88 -29.98 -4.62
N ALA A 50 -4.65 -28.66 -4.63
CA ALA A 50 -5.72 -27.69 -4.41
C ALA A 50 -6.85 -27.83 -5.46
N SER A 51 -8.08 -27.88 -4.97
CA SER A 51 -9.29 -27.96 -5.78
C SER A 51 -9.49 -26.68 -6.60
N GLU A 52 -10.34 -26.75 -7.62
CA GLU A 52 -10.68 -25.60 -8.46
C GLU A 52 -11.27 -24.44 -7.64
N ALA A 53 -12.17 -24.74 -6.70
CA ALA A 53 -12.73 -23.73 -5.80
C ALA A 53 -11.66 -23.05 -4.93
N GLN A 54 -10.66 -23.80 -4.45
CA GLN A 54 -9.54 -23.23 -3.69
C GLN A 54 -8.66 -22.34 -4.56
N ARG A 55 -8.44 -22.72 -5.83
CA ARG A 55 -7.69 -21.92 -6.81
C ARG A 55 -8.39 -20.60 -7.11
N THR A 56 -9.68 -20.63 -7.38
CA THR A 56 -10.48 -19.43 -7.63
C THR A 56 -10.45 -18.47 -6.44
N GLU A 57 -10.63 -18.97 -5.21
CA GLU A 57 -10.59 -18.11 -4.02
C GLU A 57 -9.18 -17.56 -3.75
N TYR A 58 -8.13 -18.34 -3.99
CA TYR A 58 -6.74 -17.86 -3.90
C TYR A 58 -6.48 -16.73 -4.89
N GLU A 59 -6.85 -16.89 -6.16
CA GLU A 59 -6.67 -15.86 -7.19
C GLU A 59 -7.42 -14.58 -6.84
N ARG A 60 -8.66 -14.70 -6.35
CA ARG A 60 -9.45 -13.56 -5.86
C ARG A 60 -8.73 -12.81 -4.73
N LYS A 61 -8.28 -13.53 -3.69
CA LYS A 61 -7.55 -12.94 -2.56
C LYS A 61 -6.22 -12.32 -3.00
N LEU A 62 -5.51 -12.96 -3.93
CA LEU A 62 -4.23 -12.46 -4.43
C LEU A 62 -4.41 -11.18 -5.24
N ALA A 63 -5.43 -11.13 -6.10
CA ALA A 63 -5.77 -9.93 -6.86
C ALA A 63 -6.15 -8.76 -5.94
N GLU A 64 -6.94 -9.03 -4.90
CA GLU A 64 -7.31 -8.04 -3.88
C GLU A 64 -6.09 -7.52 -3.13
N TYR A 65 -5.21 -8.43 -2.67
CA TYR A 65 -3.95 -8.05 -2.01
C TYR A 65 -3.07 -7.18 -2.92
N LYS A 66 -2.84 -7.60 -4.17
CA LYS A 66 -2.00 -6.87 -5.13
C LYS A 66 -2.53 -5.46 -5.42
N LYS A 67 -3.85 -5.32 -5.49
CA LYS A 67 -4.51 -4.01 -5.65
C LYS A 67 -4.21 -3.11 -4.46
N ASP A 68 -4.42 -3.60 -3.24
CA ASP A 68 -4.19 -2.82 -2.03
C ASP A 68 -2.72 -2.47 -1.83
N ASP A 69 -1.81 -3.41 -2.11
CA ASP A 69 -0.36 -3.23 -2.08
C ASP A 69 0.10 -2.16 -3.08
N SER A 70 -0.32 -2.28 -4.34
CA SER A 70 -0.02 -1.27 -5.37
C SER A 70 -0.53 0.11 -4.96
N PHE A 71 -1.71 0.16 -4.35
CA PHE A 71 -2.30 1.43 -3.94
C PHE A 71 -1.57 2.03 -2.73
N ALA A 72 -1.21 1.23 -1.72
CA ALA A 72 -0.37 1.68 -0.61
C ALA A 72 0.98 2.22 -1.10
N GLN A 73 1.61 1.54 -2.07
CA GLN A 73 2.85 2.00 -2.71
C GLN A 73 2.64 3.34 -3.41
N LEU A 74 1.56 3.52 -4.19
CA LEU A 74 1.25 4.79 -4.84
C LEU A 74 1.07 5.93 -3.83
N ILE A 75 0.47 5.66 -2.67
CA ILE A 75 0.30 6.66 -1.60
C ILE A 75 1.67 7.08 -1.05
N ILE A 76 2.53 6.11 -0.74
CA ILE A 76 3.84 6.37 -0.14
C ILE A 76 4.77 7.02 -1.17
N PHE A 77 5.05 6.36 -2.29
CA PHE A 77 5.96 6.86 -3.31
C PHE A 77 5.45 8.13 -3.99
N GLY A 78 4.14 8.23 -4.20
CA GLY A 78 3.50 9.43 -4.75
C GLY A 78 3.66 10.66 -3.87
N THR A 79 4.08 10.52 -2.62
CA THR A 79 4.30 11.63 -1.67
C THR A 79 5.78 11.82 -1.30
N LEU A 80 6.68 11.02 -1.86
CA LEU A 80 8.12 11.30 -1.77
C LEU A 80 8.50 12.43 -2.73
N LYS A 81 9.47 13.25 -2.32
CA LYS A 81 10.14 14.17 -3.24
C LYS A 81 10.94 13.35 -4.24
N ALA A 82 10.82 13.67 -5.52
CA ALA A 82 11.65 13.04 -6.54
C ALA A 82 13.12 13.33 -6.19
N LEU A 83 13.95 12.29 -6.14
CA LEU A 83 15.39 12.49 -6.02
C LEU A 83 15.84 13.23 -7.28
N ALA A 84 16.50 14.38 -7.10
CA ALA A 84 17.19 15.01 -8.21
C ALA A 84 18.20 13.99 -8.74
N GLN A 85 18.10 13.65 -10.02
CA GLN A 85 19.10 12.81 -10.68
C GLN A 85 20.43 13.58 -10.60
N CYS A 86 21.36 13.05 -9.80
CA CYS A 86 22.75 13.49 -9.79
C CYS A 86 23.44 13.08 -11.09
#